data_AF-A0A814XVG1-F1
#
_entry.id   AF-A0A814XVG1-F1
#
_cell.length_a   1.000
_cell.length_b   1.000
_cell.length_c   1.000
_cell.angle_alpha   90.00
_cell.angle_beta   90.00
_cell.angle_gamma   90.00
#
_symmetry.space_group_name_H-M   'P 1'
#
loop_
_entity.id
_entity.type
_entity.pdbx_description
1 polymer ?
#
loop_
_entity_poly.entity_id
_entity_poly.type
_entity_poly.pdbx_seq_one_letter_code
_entity_poly.pdbx_strand_id
1 'polypeptide(L)'
;MAIRHDGTKATTKKAVWWDGGIHAREWISPATVIYIAYAFLSKYGQDPTITHLVDQFDCYILPVFNVDGYAYTWTKAYTTMKPSQFKLQDDGSIQAINALAAVHGTQYQHDNIAQTIYVASGSTVDWTYGTANVIFSYGVELRDTGKYGFLLPEDQIIPSGEETLAGLLALLQYIEKQVYV
;
A
#
# COMPACT_ATOMS: atom_id res chain seq x y z
N MET A 1 -2.35 7.52 -1.06
CA MET A 1 -2.28 8.78 -1.84
C MET A 1 -2.50 9.98 -0.93
N ALA A 2 -1.73 11.06 -1.11
CA ALA A 2 -1.89 12.34 -0.41
C ALA A 2 -1.61 13.54 -1.34
N ILE A 3 -2.15 14.73 -1.05
CA ILE A 3 -2.08 15.93 -1.91
C ILE A 3 -1.83 17.17 -1.04
N ARG A 4 -0.75 17.91 -1.29
CA ARG A 4 -0.41 19.15 -0.55
C ARG A 4 -0.48 20.36 -1.48
N HIS A 5 -1.04 21.45 -0.97
CA HIS A 5 -0.96 22.78 -1.57
C HIS A 5 -0.04 23.64 -0.70
N ASP A 6 1.13 24.05 -1.20
CA ASP A 6 2.10 24.81 -0.42
C ASP A 6 1.94 26.32 -0.61
N GLY A 7 1.62 27.02 0.49
CA GLY A 7 1.32 28.45 0.47
C GLY A 7 2.51 29.39 0.24
N THR A 8 3.65 28.91 -0.27
CA THR A 8 4.92 29.67 -0.31
C THR A 8 5.77 29.39 -1.55
N LYS A 9 5.28 29.78 -2.74
CA LYS A 9 6.01 30.01 -4.03
C LYS A 9 7.31 29.20 -4.22
N ALA A 10 7.36 28.24 -5.16
CA ALA A 10 7.40 28.62 -6.58
C ALA A 10 6.96 27.53 -7.59
N THR A 11 5.89 26.77 -7.33
CA THR A 11 5.00 26.27 -8.41
C THR A 11 3.55 26.64 -8.06
N THR A 12 2.68 26.77 -9.06
CA THR A 12 1.20 26.92 -8.85
C THR A 12 0.48 25.59 -9.02
N LYS A 13 1.22 24.49 -9.08
CA LYS A 13 0.70 23.15 -9.35
C LYS A 13 0.18 22.50 -8.07
N LYS A 14 -0.82 21.64 -8.20
CA LYS A 14 -1.29 20.79 -7.09
C LYS A 14 -0.30 19.63 -6.95
N ALA A 15 0.25 19.34 -5.77
CA ALA A 15 1.13 18.18 -5.60
C ALA A 15 0.34 16.89 -5.35
N VAL A 16 0.71 15.76 -5.96
CA VAL A 16 0.17 14.42 -5.63
C VAL A 16 1.27 13.48 -5.21
N TRP A 17 1.04 12.75 -4.12
CA TRP A 17 1.90 11.74 -3.54
C TRP A 17 1.26 10.36 -3.68
N TRP A 18 2.00 9.42 -4.27
CA TRP A 18 1.60 8.03 -4.42
C TRP A 18 2.71 7.08 -3.95
N ASP A 19 2.46 6.39 -2.85
CA ASP A 19 3.35 5.41 -2.24
C ASP A 19 2.85 3.97 -2.39
N GLY A 20 3.79 3.02 -2.32
CA GLY A 20 3.53 1.59 -2.30
C GLY A 20 4.49 0.83 -1.39
N GLY A 21 4.16 -0.43 -1.11
CA GLY A 21 5.02 -1.32 -0.32
C GLY A 21 5.29 -0.83 1.10
N ILE A 22 4.32 -0.19 1.77
CA ILE A 22 4.39 0.08 3.22
C ILE A 22 4.35 -1.22 4.01
N HIS A 23 3.49 -2.16 3.60
CA HIS A 23 3.60 -3.56 4.00
C HIS A 23 4.44 -4.31 2.97
N ALA A 24 5.58 -4.81 3.41
CA ALA A 24 6.58 -5.48 2.58
C ALA A 24 6.07 -6.65 1.72
N ARG A 25 5.01 -7.33 2.19
CA ARG A 25 4.47 -8.56 1.58
C ARG A 25 3.48 -8.32 0.45
N GLU A 26 2.97 -7.11 0.31
CA GLU A 26 2.00 -6.73 -0.73
C GLU A 26 2.74 -6.42 -2.04
N TRP A 27 3.41 -7.42 -2.64
CA TRP A 27 4.31 -7.23 -3.78
C TRP A 27 3.66 -6.60 -5.02
N ILE A 28 2.34 -6.77 -5.19
CA ILE A 28 1.57 -6.09 -6.23
C ILE A 28 1.57 -4.56 -6.08
N SER A 29 1.68 -4.03 -4.85
CA SER A 29 1.70 -2.59 -4.57
C SER A 29 2.92 -1.91 -5.18
N PRO A 30 4.18 -2.26 -4.86
CA PRO A 30 5.36 -1.74 -5.55
C PRO A 30 5.33 -1.89 -7.07
N ALA A 31 4.85 -3.04 -7.57
CA ALA A 31 4.80 -3.30 -9.01
C ALA A 31 3.82 -2.35 -9.72
N THR A 32 2.62 -2.15 -9.17
CA THR A 32 1.62 -1.19 -9.67
C THR A 32 2.11 0.26 -9.57
N VAL A 33 2.85 0.62 -8.51
CA VAL A 33 3.41 1.98 -8.38
C VAL A 33 4.51 2.24 -9.43
N ILE A 34 5.38 1.26 -9.69
CA ILE A 34 6.37 1.33 -10.79
C ILE A 34 5.65 1.42 -12.14
N TYR A 35 4.56 0.66 -12.34
CA TYR A 35 3.77 0.72 -13.57
C TYR A 35 3.18 2.12 -13.82
N ILE A 36 2.64 2.78 -12.79
CA ILE A 36 2.14 4.16 -12.89
C ILE A 36 3.26 5.13 -13.26
N ALA A 37 4.42 5.04 -12.60
CA ALA A 37 5.58 5.87 -12.94
C ALA A 37 6.06 5.64 -14.39
N TYR A 38 6.12 4.38 -14.82
CA TYR A 38 6.44 4.00 -16.19
C TYR A 38 5.40 4.56 -17.19
N ALA A 39 4.11 4.49 -16.88
CA ALA A 39 3.05 5.02 -17.72
C ALA A 39 3.14 6.55 -17.87
N PHE A 40 3.41 7.29 -16.78
CA PHE A 40 3.63 8.73 -16.84
C PHE A 40 4.86 9.07 -17.68
N LEU A 41 6.01 8.43 -17.45
CA LEU A 41 7.25 8.68 -18.19
C LEU A 41 7.15 8.30 -19.67
N SER A 42 6.56 7.15 -19.99
CA SER A 42 6.49 6.64 -21.36
C SER A 42 5.40 7.31 -22.21
N LYS A 43 4.31 7.79 -21.60
CA LYS A 43 3.19 8.40 -22.32
C LYS A 43 3.15 9.93 -22.27
N TYR A 44 3.99 10.58 -21.48
CA TYR A 44 4.14 12.04 -21.53
C TYR A 44 4.55 12.50 -22.94
N GLY A 45 3.86 13.51 -23.48
CA GLY A 45 4.02 13.97 -24.86
C GLY A 45 3.37 13.07 -25.94
N GLN A 46 2.78 11.93 -25.55
CA GLN A 46 2.10 10.99 -26.47
C GLN A 46 0.61 10.84 -26.17
N ASP A 47 0.25 10.70 -24.89
CA ASP A 47 -1.13 10.66 -24.40
C ASP A 47 -1.53 12.06 -23.91
N PRO A 48 -2.53 12.72 -24.51
CA PRO A 48 -2.93 14.08 -24.11
C PRO A 48 -3.44 14.18 -22.67
N THR A 49 -4.07 13.12 -22.14
CA THR A 49 -4.60 13.11 -20.76
C THR A 49 -3.46 13.02 -19.75
N ILE A 50 -2.52 12.10 -19.95
CA ILE A 50 -1.35 11.95 -19.08
C ILE A 50 -0.46 13.19 -19.15
N THR A 51 -0.23 13.73 -20.35
CA THR A 51 0.55 14.96 -20.55
C THR A 51 -0.06 16.12 -19.78
N HIS A 52 -1.36 16.38 -19.97
CA HIS A 52 -2.08 17.44 -19.26
C HIS A 52 -2.01 17.28 -17.74
N LEU A 53 -2.24 16.07 -17.21
CA LEU A 53 -2.21 15.84 -15.76
C LEU A 53 -0.81 15.99 -15.15
N VAL A 54 0.24 15.52 -15.83
CA VAL A 54 1.64 15.75 -15.40
C VAL A 54 2.03 17.23 -15.52
N ASP A 55 1.43 17.98 -16.46
CA ASP A 55 1.58 19.43 -16.54
C ASP A 55 0.82 20.18 -15.42
N GLN A 56 -0.31 19.66 -14.92
CA GLN A 56 -1.06 20.29 -13.82
C GLN A 56 -0.61 19.88 -12.41
N PHE A 57 -0.03 18.68 -12.26
CA PHE A 57 0.31 18.11 -10.94
C PHE A 57 1.81 17.83 -10.78
N ASP A 58 2.37 18.16 -9.62
CA ASP A 58 3.71 17.71 -9.22
C ASP A 58 3.59 16.29 -8.60
N CYS A 59 3.98 15.27 -9.37
CA CYS A 59 3.82 13.85 -9.02
C CYS A 59 5.02 13.28 -8.24
N TYR A 60 4.84 13.04 -6.94
CA TYR A 60 5.78 12.36 -6.06
C TYR A 60 5.41 10.87 -5.99
N ILE A 61 6.34 9.99 -6.37
CA ILE A 61 6.10 8.54 -6.42
C ILE A 61 7.14 7.81 -5.58
N LEU A 62 6.69 7.00 -4.61
CA LEU A 62 7.54 6.19 -3.73
C LEU A 62 7.15 4.69 -3.83
N PRO A 63 7.78 3.91 -4.74
CA PRO A 63 7.33 2.54 -5.00
C PRO A 63 7.52 1.55 -3.87
N VAL A 64 8.56 1.73 -3.04
CA VAL A 64 8.85 0.85 -1.91
C VAL A 64 9.13 1.73 -0.70
N PHE A 65 8.12 1.90 0.15
CA PHE A 65 8.27 2.61 1.43
C PHE A 65 9.10 1.78 2.42
N ASN A 66 8.77 0.49 2.57
CA ASN A 66 9.42 -0.43 3.51
C ASN A 66 10.50 -1.26 2.82
N VAL A 67 11.63 -0.62 2.48
CA VAL A 67 12.73 -1.25 1.71
C VAL A 67 13.35 -2.47 2.42
N ASP A 68 13.57 -2.37 3.73
CA ASP A 68 14.17 -3.45 4.52
C ASP A 68 13.22 -4.66 4.63
N GLY A 69 11.94 -4.40 4.91
CA GLY A 69 10.93 -5.43 4.94
C GLY A 69 10.76 -6.08 3.56
N TYR A 70 10.74 -5.29 2.48
CA TYR A 70 10.66 -5.82 1.12
C TYR A 70 11.84 -6.76 0.85
N ALA A 71 13.08 -6.31 1.06
CA ALA A 71 14.27 -7.17 0.95
C ALA A 71 14.20 -8.43 1.85
N TYR A 72 13.64 -8.32 3.06
CA TYR A 72 13.40 -9.45 3.96
C TYR A 72 12.38 -10.46 3.39
N THR A 73 11.33 -10.00 2.70
CA THR A 73 10.34 -10.91 2.08
C THR A 73 10.96 -11.79 0.99
N TRP A 74 11.84 -11.24 0.16
CA TRP A 74 12.57 -11.96 -0.90
C TRP A 74 13.66 -12.92 -0.37
N THR A 75 14.16 -12.70 0.85
CA THR A 75 15.33 -13.44 1.38
C THR A 75 15.01 -14.38 2.54
N LYS A 76 13.94 -14.13 3.30
CA LYS A 76 13.69 -14.80 4.60
C LYS A 76 12.21 -15.08 4.91
N ALA A 77 11.25 -14.28 4.44
CA ALA A 77 9.84 -14.45 4.83
C ALA A 77 9.06 -15.45 3.96
N TYR A 78 9.17 -15.37 2.64
CA TYR A 78 8.47 -16.28 1.71
C TYR A 78 9.25 -17.56 1.44
N THR A 79 9.67 -18.24 2.50
CA THR A 79 10.32 -19.55 2.43
C THR A 79 9.53 -20.55 3.26
N THR A 80 9.43 -21.80 2.80
CA THR A 80 8.91 -22.91 3.61
C THR A 80 9.92 -23.40 4.65
N MET A 81 11.15 -22.84 4.66
CA MET A 81 12.18 -23.19 5.61
C MET A 81 11.93 -22.49 6.95
N LYS A 82 11.52 -23.28 7.92
CA LYS A 82 11.40 -22.85 9.32
C LYS A 82 12.78 -22.37 9.83
N PRO A 83 12.86 -21.23 10.55
CA PRO A 83 14.13 -20.75 11.12
C PRO A 83 14.71 -21.77 12.10
N SER A 84 16.03 -21.74 12.33
CA SER A 84 16.70 -22.74 13.18
C SER A 84 16.22 -22.74 14.63
N GLN A 85 15.64 -21.63 15.12
CA GLN A 85 15.01 -21.52 16.43
C GLN A 85 13.49 -21.76 16.41
N PHE A 86 12.89 -22.18 15.28
CA PHE A 86 11.43 -22.42 15.17
C PHE A 86 10.93 -23.33 16.30
N LYS A 87 11.62 -24.44 16.56
CA LYS A 87 11.22 -25.38 17.62
C LYS A 87 11.18 -24.72 18.99
N LEU A 88 12.11 -23.81 19.30
CA LEU A 88 12.14 -23.10 20.59
C LEU A 88 10.96 -22.12 20.73
N GLN A 89 10.54 -21.49 19.63
CA GLN A 89 9.38 -20.60 19.61
C GLN A 89 8.07 -21.39 19.71
N ASP A 90 7.97 -22.50 18.97
CA ASP A 90 6.85 -23.46 18.99
C ASP A 90 6.67 -24.10 20.39
N ASP A 91 7.76 -24.61 20.98
CA ASP A 91 7.79 -25.13 22.35
C ASP A 91 7.33 -24.05 23.36
N GLY A 92 7.78 -22.80 23.20
CA GLY A 92 7.36 -21.67 24.04
C GLY A 92 5.88 -21.31 23.91
N SER A 93 5.34 -21.33 22.69
CA SER A 93 3.92 -21.11 22.42
C SER A 93 3.05 -22.23 23.03
N ILE A 94 3.49 -23.49 22.95
CA ILE A 94 2.81 -24.63 23.57
C ILE A 94 2.75 -24.47 25.10
N GLN A 95 3.84 -24.04 25.75
CA GLN A 95 3.85 -23.78 27.19
C GLN A 95 2.86 -22.68 27.60
N ALA A 96 2.79 -21.58 26.84
CA ALA A 96 1.85 -20.49 27.10
C ALA A 96 0.38 -20.94 26.94
N ILE A 97 0.08 -21.69 25.88
CA ILE A 97 -1.28 -22.22 25.64
C ILE A 97 -1.71 -23.17 26.75
N ASN A 98 -0.83 -24.08 27.18
CA ASN A 98 -1.11 -25.01 28.27
C ASN A 98 -1.36 -24.29 29.61
N ALA A 99 -0.56 -23.26 29.91
CA ALA A 99 -0.74 -22.45 31.12
C ALA A 99 -2.08 -21.69 31.12
N LEU A 100 -2.52 -21.16 29.98
CA LEU A 100 -3.82 -20.49 29.83
C LEU A 100 -4.99 -21.48 29.93
N ALA A 101 -4.90 -22.64 29.27
CA ALA A 101 -5.93 -23.68 29.30
C ALA A 101 -6.16 -24.22 30.73
N ALA A 102 -5.12 -24.30 31.55
CA ALA A 102 -5.20 -24.78 32.93
C ALA A 102 -6.01 -23.88 33.88
N VAL A 103 -6.30 -22.63 33.50
CA VAL A 103 -7.04 -21.68 34.35
C VAL A 103 -8.55 -21.95 34.32
N HIS A 104 -9.15 -22.09 33.14
CA HIS A 104 -10.61 -22.22 32.97
C HIS A 104 -11.07 -23.27 31.93
N GLY A 105 -10.17 -24.10 31.37
CA GLY A 105 -10.53 -25.20 30.46
C GLY A 105 -11.06 -24.78 29.08
N THR A 106 -10.95 -23.50 28.73
CA THR A 106 -11.46 -22.96 27.46
C THR A 106 -10.57 -23.37 26.29
N GLN A 107 -11.16 -23.93 25.23
CA GLN A 107 -10.44 -24.26 24.00
C GLN A 107 -10.50 -23.11 22.99
N TYR A 108 -9.37 -22.81 22.35
CA TYR A 108 -9.20 -21.71 21.40
C TYR A 108 -8.59 -22.19 20.08
N GLN A 109 -8.97 -21.54 18.99
CA GLN A 109 -8.20 -21.49 17.74
C GLN A 109 -7.66 -20.07 17.52
N HIS A 110 -6.72 -19.91 16.58
CA HIS A 110 -5.98 -18.68 16.33
C HIS A 110 -6.26 -18.12 14.94
N ASP A 111 -6.38 -16.80 14.83
CA ASP A 111 -6.43 -16.06 13.56
C ASP A 111 -5.86 -14.63 13.75
N ASN A 112 -5.46 -13.96 12.66
CA ASN A 112 -4.51 -12.84 12.74
C ASN A 112 -5.14 -11.43 12.68
N ILE A 113 -5.26 -10.70 13.81
CA ILE A 113 -5.32 -9.20 13.88
C ILE A 113 -6.68 -8.56 14.34
N ALA A 114 -7.73 -8.30 13.51
CA ALA A 114 -9.04 -7.68 13.94
C ALA A 114 -9.72 -8.57 14.96
N GLN A 115 -10.44 -9.48 14.34
CA GLN A 115 -10.24 -10.85 14.61
C GLN A 115 -9.30 -11.35 13.46
N THR A 116 -9.30 -10.69 12.25
CA THR A 116 -8.29 -10.91 11.17
C THR A 116 -7.60 -9.71 10.40
N ILE A 117 -7.86 -8.37 10.57
CA ILE A 117 -6.97 -7.20 10.10
C ILE A 117 -6.87 -5.91 11.03
N TYR A 118 -7.79 -5.69 11.96
CA TYR A 118 -8.02 -4.68 13.05
C TYR A 118 -8.43 -3.22 12.76
N VAL A 119 -9.09 -2.65 13.78
CA VAL A 119 -9.33 -1.21 13.97
C VAL A 119 -7.97 -0.54 14.03
N ALA A 120 -7.48 -0.14 12.86
CA ALA A 120 -6.17 0.46 12.72
C ALA A 120 -6.26 1.96 13.03
N SER A 121 -5.63 2.39 14.11
CA SER A 121 -5.35 3.81 14.36
C SER A 121 -4.00 4.18 13.77
N GLY A 122 -3.87 5.43 13.30
CA GLY A 122 -2.62 5.92 12.72
C GLY A 122 -2.32 5.40 11.31
N SER A 123 -3.36 5.09 10.51
CA SER A 123 -3.15 4.90 9.08
C SER A 123 -2.63 6.19 8.44
N THR A 124 -1.85 6.08 7.37
CA THR A 124 -1.36 7.24 6.63
C THR A 124 -2.51 8.17 6.22
N VAL A 125 -3.65 7.59 5.82
CA VAL A 125 -4.86 8.28 5.36
C VAL A 125 -5.48 9.13 6.47
N ASP A 126 -5.60 8.59 7.68
CA ASP A 126 -6.16 9.31 8.84
C ASP A 126 -5.29 10.50 9.22
N TRP A 127 -3.96 10.33 9.20
CA TRP A 127 -3.03 11.40 9.54
C TRP A 127 -2.99 12.48 8.45
N THR A 128 -2.92 12.09 7.17
CA THR A 128 -2.89 13.07 6.08
C THR A 128 -4.19 13.86 6.03
N TYR A 129 -5.34 13.22 6.20
CA TYR A 129 -6.64 13.91 6.26
C TYR A 129 -6.78 14.77 7.52
N GLY A 130 -6.68 14.16 8.71
CA GLY A 130 -7.04 14.78 9.99
C GLY A 130 -5.97 15.67 10.62
N THR A 131 -4.71 15.61 10.16
CA THR A 131 -3.61 16.44 10.69
C THR A 131 -2.92 17.28 9.62
N ALA A 132 -2.67 16.73 8.43
CA ALA A 132 -2.02 17.46 7.34
C ALA A 132 -3.00 18.22 6.41
N ASN A 133 -4.30 18.20 6.70
CA ASN A 133 -5.38 18.83 5.93
C ASN A 133 -5.43 18.39 4.45
N VAL A 134 -5.03 17.15 4.18
CA VAL A 134 -5.10 16.53 2.87
C VAL A 134 -6.48 15.92 2.67
N ILE A 135 -7.40 16.71 2.13
CA ILE A 135 -8.79 16.28 1.87
C ILE A 135 -8.90 15.04 0.95
N PHE A 136 -7.91 14.83 0.06
CA PHE A 136 -7.83 13.70 -0.85
C PHE A 136 -6.86 12.64 -0.35
N SER A 137 -7.20 12.05 0.78
CA SER A 137 -6.45 10.95 1.38
C SER A 137 -7.17 9.63 1.07
N TYR A 138 -6.48 8.71 0.40
CA TYR A 138 -7.03 7.41 -0.01
C TYR A 138 -6.02 6.29 0.23
N GLY A 139 -6.51 5.19 0.82
CA GLY A 139 -5.89 3.88 0.79
C GLY A 139 -6.51 3.03 -0.32
N VAL A 140 -5.71 2.24 -1.01
CA VAL A 140 -6.16 1.43 -2.15
C VAL A 140 -5.65 0.00 -1.95
N GLU A 141 -6.58 -0.90 -1.66
CA GLU A 141 -6.33 -2.34 -1.70
C GLU A 141 -6.41 -2.83 -3.16
N LEU A 142 -5.39 -3.56 -3.60
CA LEU A 142 -5.25 -4.02 -4.99
C LEU A 142 -5.84 -5.43 -5.18
N ARG A 143 -5.59 -6.04 -6.35
CA ARG A 143 -5.96 -7.44 -6.59
C ARG A 143 -5.28 -8.37 -5.57
N ASP A 144 -5.91 -9.44 -5.08
CA ASP A 144 -7.27 -9.93 -5.37
C ASP A 144 -8.15 -10.01 -4.11
N THR A 145 -9.34 -10.60 -4.24
CA THR A 145 -10.28 -10.81 -3.12
C THR A 145 -9.97 -12.05 -2.27
N GLY A 146 -8.74 -12.55 -2.29
CA GLY A 146 -8.25 -13.63 -1.43
C GLY A 146 -8.05 -15.00 -2.08
N LYS A 147 -8.13 -15.14 -3.40
CA LYS A 147 -7.80 -16.40 -4.10
C LYS A 147 -6.29 -16.64 -4.10
N TYR A 148 -5.52 -15.58 -4.33
CA TYR A 148 -4.06 -15.56 -4.27
C TYR A 148 -3.53 -14.66 -3.14
N GLY A 149 -4.30 -13.61 -2.78
CA GLY A 149 -3.90 -12.62 -1.79
C GLY A 149 -2.55 -12.01 -2.12
N PHE A 150 -1.63 -12.02 -1.15
CA PHE A 150 -0.27 -11.48 -1.32
C PHE A 150 0.60 -12.23 -2.34
N LEU A 151 0.21 -13.45 -2.75
CA LEU A 151 0.92 -14.26 -3.76
C LEU A 151 0.24 -14.18 -5.14
N LEU A 152 -0.20 -12.99 -5.51
CA LEU A 152 -0.83 -12.72 -6.81
C LEU A 152 0.12 -13.08 -7.97
N PRO A 153 -0.32 -13.83 -9.01
CA PRO A 153 0.53 -14.23 -10.13
C PRO A 153 1.12 -13.05 -10.90
N GLU A 154 2.31 -13.24 -11.47
CA GLU A 154 3.02 -12.21 -12.25
C GLU A 154 2.23 -11.71 -13.47
N ASP A 155 1.38 -12.56 -14.06
CA ASP A 155 0.50 -12.20 -15.18
C ASP A 155 -0.61 -11.19 -14.79
N GLN A 156 -0.85 -10.97 -13.49
CA GLN A 156 -1.78 -9.96 -12.99
C GLN A 156 -1.14 -8.60 -12.76
N ILE A 157 0.20 -8.47 -12.83
CA ILE A 157 0.91 -7.21 -12.56
C ILE A 157 0.48 -6.12 -13.55
N ILE A 158 0.52 -6.41 -14.86
CA ILE A 158 0.13 -5.43 -15.88
C ILE A 158 -1.37 -5.10 -15.81
N PRO A 159 -2.31 -6.08 -15.74
CA PRO A 159 -3.73 -5.79 -15.56
C PRO A 159 -4.06 -4.97 -14.30
N SER A 160 -3.39 -5.20 -13.17
CA SER A 160 -3.60 -4.40 -11.96
C SER A 160 -3.00 -3.00 -12.08
N GLY A 161 -1.86 -2.87 -12.78
CA GLY A 161 -1.30 -1.58 -13.17
C GLY A 161 -2.25 -0.75 -14.04
N GLU A 162 -2.86 -1.36 -15.07
CA GLU A 162 -3.76 -0.72 -16.02
C GLU A 162 -5.04 -0.18 -15.36
N GLU A 163 -5.72 -1.00 -14.56
CA GLU A 163 -6.96 -0.58 -13.89
C GLU A 163 -6.70 0.48 -12.81
N THR A 164 -5.59 0.35 -12.06
CA THR A 164 -5.23 1.32 -11.01
C THR A 164 -4.83 2.66 -11.64
N LEU A 165 -4.10 2.64 -12.75
CA LEU A 165 -3.79 3.84 -13.53
C LEU A 165 -5.07 4.52 -14.02
N ALA A 166 -6.03 3.78 -14.58
CA ALA A 166 -7.31 4.33 -15.02
C ALA A 166 -8.07 5.01 -13.87
N GLY A 167 -8.12 4.37 -12.69
CA GLY A 167 -8.70 4.95 -11.48
C GLY A 167 -7.98 6.23 -11.02
N LEU A 168 -6.64 6.23 -11.01
CA LEU A 168 -5.83 7.38 -10.65
C LEU A 168 -6.06 8.57 -11.61
N LEU A 169 -6.07 8.33 -12.93
CA LEU A 169 -6.29 9.37 -13.93
C LEU A 169 -7.68 10.01 -13.77
N ALA A 170 -8.73 9.20 -13.57
CA ALA A 170 -10.08 9.68 -13.32
C ALA A 170 -10.16 10.51 -12.01
N LEU A 171 -9.46 10.09 -10.96
CA LEU A 171 -9.40 10.80 -9.68
C LEU A 171 -8.65 12.14 -9.82
N LEU A 172 -7.51 12.18 -10.51
CA LEU A 172 -6.79 13.43 -10.77
C LEU A 172 -7.62 14.42 -11.61
N GLN A 173 -8.31 13.94 -12.66
CA GLN A 173 -9.25 14.77 -13.44
C GLN A 173 -10.44 15.28 -12.63
N TYR A 174 -10.92 14.52 -11.64
CA TYR A 174 -11.94 15.00 -10.71
C TYR A 174 -11.38 16.11 -9.82
N ILE A 175 -10.20 15.89 -9.22
CA ILE A 175 -9.50 16.79 -8.27
C ILE A 175 -9.06 18.10 -8.93
N GLU A 176 -8.65 18.05 -10.20
CA GLU A 176 -8.25 19.22 -10.99
C GLU A 176 -9.37 20.28 -11.00
N LYS A 177 -10.60 19.84 -11.31
CA LYS A 177 -11.80 20.67 -11.48
C LYS A 177 -12.33 21.30 -10.19
N GLN A 178 -11.82 20.87 -9.05
CA GLN A 178 -12.29 21.36 -7.76
C GLN A 178 -11.52 22.60 -7.32
N VAL A 179 -12.25 23.56 -6.77
CA VAL A 179 -11.73 24.72 -6.06
C VAL A 179 -11.95 24.47 -4.56
N TYR A 180 -10.84 24.31 -3.83
CA TYR A 180 -10.83 24.24 -2.38
C TYR A 180 -10.08 25.45 -1.83
N VAL A 181 -10.56 25.96 -0.70
CA VAL A 181 -10.05 27.14 0.01
C VAL A 181 -9.24 26.67 1.22
#